data_AF-A0A9E1V5N8-F1
#
_entry.id   AF-A0A9E1V5N8-F1
#
_cell.length_a   1.000
_cell.length_b   1.000
_cell.length_c   1.000
_cell.angle_alpha   90.00
_cell.angle_beta   90.00
_cell.angle_gamma   90.00
#
_symmetry.space_group_name_H-M   'P 1'
#
loop_
_entity.id
_entity.type
_entity.pdbx_description
1 polymer ?
#
loop_
_entity_poly.entity_id
_entity_poly.type
_entity_poly.pdbx_seq_one_letter_code
_entity_poly.pdbx_strand_id
1 'polypeptide(L)'
;MKNYPKNFFRKAFPTLIILSMLITTLGITVPAQAGIVSGLSEFYIPMAADQIWDIFEDNDNNPDLIEATGIHYAIGLTASTDNTNIFYDHWEDGYDFDTTDLTGADETYAASQGEVLTFESSNVPNNPRGTTLAACSGSSNPNGSTSNCYDGRDRIYVVGGVATVTLAVWPQSIGTVYAFSFELYPTKPYQTSYIIPVGEDMAPSYDDFDNVYVTVQATEDGTTLQIDDPGTGGIEIDIDGSPVSDVLDKGGGHAASPYKRRYNSNS
;
A
#
# COMPACT_ATOMS: atom_id res chain seq x y z
N MET A 1 -17.45 -72.74 -32.68
CA MET A 1 -17.71 -71.33 -32.34
C MET A 1 -18.77 -71.27 -31.23
N LYS A 2 -18.46 -70.65 -30.09
CA LYS A 2 -19.32 -70.61 -28.89
C LYS A 2 -20.51 -69.66 -29.13
N ASN A 3 -21.74 -70.18 -29.04
CA ASN A 3 -22.96 -69.40 -29.10
C ASN A 3 -23.15 -68.62 -27.80
N TYR A 4 -23.02 -67.30 -27.85
CA TYR A 4 -23.42 -66.42 -26.76
C TYR A 4 -24.94 -66.15 -26.82
N PRO A 5 -25.66 -66.25 -25.69
CA PRO A 5 -27.10 -66.02 -25.67
C PRO A 5 -27.42 -64.53 -25.90
N LYS A 6 -28.28 -64.27 -26.90
CA LYS A 6 -28.75 -62.95 -27.37
C LYS A 6 -29.50 -62.10 -26.32
N ASN A 7 -29.60 -62.55 -25.06
CA ASN A 7 -30.39 -61.91 -24.02
C ASN A 7 -29.55 -61.06 -23.04
N PHE A 8 -28.22 -61.05 -23.16
CA PHE A 8 -27.37 -60.27 -22.24
C PHE A 8 -27.42 -58.76 -22.51
N PHE A 9 -27.62 -58.34 -23.77
CA PHE A 9 -27.63 -56.92 -24.16
C PHE A 9 -28.93 -56.17 -23.82
N ARG A 10 -30.03 -56.87 -23.53
CA ARG A 10 -31.35 -56.24 -23.35
C ARG A 10 -31.66 -55.77 -21.92
N LYS A 11 -30.87 -56.20 -20.92
CA LYS A 11 -31.03 -55.81 -19.51
C LYS A 11 -29.94 -54.86 -19.00
N ALA A 12 -28.81 -54.74 -19.70
CA ALA A 12 -27.70 -53.88 -19.28
C ALA A 12 -27.84 -52.41 -19.74
N PHE A 13 -28.62 -52.17 -20.80
CA PHE A 13 -28.75 -50.84 -21.40
C PHE A 13 -29.52 -49.81 -20.55
N PRO A 14 -30.66 -50.14 -19.89
CA PRO A 14 -31.35 -49.15 -19.04
C PRO A 14 -30.62 -48.91 -17.71
N THR A 15 -29.85 -49.87 -17.21
CA THR A 15 -29.10 -49.75 -15.94
C THR A 15 -27.87 -48.85 -16.08
N LEU A 16 -27.22 -48.84 -17.25
CA LEU A 16 -26.07 -47.96 -17.51
C LEU A 16 -26.46 -46.47 -17.60
N ILE A 17 -27.65 -46.18 -18.13
CA ILE A 17 -28.15 -44.79 -18.26
C ILE A 17 -28.52 -44.21 -16.89
N ILE A 18 -29.11 -45.02 -16.00
CA ILE A 18 -29.44 -44.59 -14.63
C ILE A 18 -28.16 -44.36 -13.81
N LEU A 19 -27.12 -45.20 -13.98
CA LEU A 19 -25.83 -45.00 -13.29
C LEU A 19 -25.07 -43.77 -13.83
N SER A 20 -25.19 -43.48 -15.13
CA SER A 20 -24.64 -42.27 -15.76
C SER A 20 -25.32 -40.98 -15.28
N MET A 21 -26.63 -41.01 -15.00
CA MET A 21 -27.35 -39.85 -14.45
C MET A 21 -27.06 -39.63 -12.95
N LEU A 22 -26.78 -40.70 -12.19
CA LEU A 22 -26.43 -40.61 -10.77
C LEU A 22 -25.01 -40.06 -10.54
N ILE A 23 -24.09 -40.29 -11.49
CA ILE A 23 -22.71 -39.80 -11.39
C ILE A 23 -22.61 -38.30 -11.74
N THR A 24 -23.53 -37.75 -12.54
CA THR A 24 -23.61 -36.30 -12.80
C THR A 24 -24.17 -35.48 -11.64
N THR A 25 -24.78 -36.10 -10.61
CA THR A 25 -25.25 -35.42 -9.40
C THR A 25 -24.25 -35.39 -8.25
N LEU A 26 -23.14 -36.14 -8.36
CA LEU A 26 -21.98 -36.00 -7.48
C LEU A 26 -21.08 -34.90 -8.07
N GLY A 27 -21.60 -33.68 -8.03
CA GLY A 27 -20.82 -32.49 -8.37
C GLY A 27 -19.61 -32.43 -7.44
N ILE A 28 -18.43 -32.60 -8.01
CA ILE A 28 -17.20 -32.14 -7.38
C ILE A 28 -17.39 -30.64 -7.21
N THR A 29 -17.64 -30.18 -5.99
CA THR A 29 -17.50 -28.77 -5.66
C THR A 29 -16.03 -28.44 -5.81
N VAL A 30 -15.63 -28.03 -7.01
CA VAL A 30 -14.39 -27.28 -7.16
C VAL A 30 -14.61 -26.04 -6.31
N PRO A 31 -13.73 -25.71 -5.34
CA PRO A 31 -13.84 -24.42 -4.67
C PRO A 31 -13.87 -23.36 -5.77
N ALA A 32 -14.99 -22.62 -5.84
CA ALA A 32 -15.04 -21.46 -6.68
C ALA A 32 -13.98 -20.53 -6.12
N GLN A 33 -12.90 -20.32 -6.88
CA GLN A 33 -11.95 -19.28 -6.59
C GLN A 33 -12.73 -17.99 -6.76
N ALA A 34 -13.10 -17.37 -5.64
CA ALA A 34 -13.95 -16.19 -5.67
C ALA A 34 -13.25 -15.10 -6.48
N GLY A 35 -13.95 -14.60 -7.49
CA GLY A 35 -13.42 -13.52 -8.32
C GLY A 35 -13.36 -12.25 -7.50
N ILE A 36 -12.25 -11.52 -7.62
CA ILE A 36 -12.09 -10.17 -7.07
C ILE A 36 -13.34 -9.35 -7.41
N VAL A 37 -13.91 -8.67 -6.43
CA VAL A 37 -15.10 -7.83 -6.62
C VAL A 37 -14.83 -6.83 -7.75
N SER A 38 -15.70 -6.83 -8.78
CA SER A 38 -15.57 -5.90 -9.90
C SER A 38 -15.63 -4.46 -9.40
N GLY A 39 -14.69 -3.62 -9.83
CA GLY A 39 -14.61 -2.23 -9.39
C GLY A 39 -13.97 -2.02 -8.03
N LEU A 40 -13.22 -3.02 -7.52
CA LEU A 40 -12.32 -2.86 -6.38
C LEU A 40 -11.03 -2.13 -6.80
N SER A 41 -10.69 -1.06 -6.09
CA SER A 41 -9.36 -0.44 -6.11
C SER A 41 -8.74 -0.54 -4.72
N GLU A 42 -7.47 -0.88 -4.66
CA GLU A 42 -6.70 -0.96 -3.42
C GLU A 42 -5.61 0.12 -3.47
N PHE A 43 -5.35 0.76 -2.33
CA PHE A 43 -4.30 1.76 -2.14
C PHE A 43 -3.50 1.39 -0.90
N TYR A 44 -2.19 1.64 -0.96
CA TYR A 44 -1.33 1.73 0.23
C TYR A 44 -1.04 3.18 0.52
N ILE A 45 -1.03 3.54 1.81
CA ILE A 45 -0.49 4.82 2.25
C ILE A 45 1.04 4.67 2.33
N PRO A 46 1.80 5.36 1.47
CA PRO A 46 3.26 5.23 1.48
C PRO A 46 3.87 6.06 2.62
N MET A 47 5.20 5.97 2.74
CA MET A 47 6.01 6.85 3.59
C MET A 47 5.62 6.72 5.07
N ALA A 48 6.11 5.67 5.73
CA ALA A 48 6.00 5.55 7.17
C ALA A 48 6.72 6.72 7.88
N ALA A 49 6.33 7.00 9.12
CA ALA A 49 6.74 8.23 9.81
C ALA A 49 8.26 8.33 10.00
N ASP A 50 8.92 7.20 10.24
CA ASP A 50 10.39 7.08 10.24
C ASP A 50 11.02 7.56 8.92
N GLN A 51 10.51 7.07 7.78
CA GLN A 51 11.02 7.45 6.46
C GLN A 51 10.83 8.94 6.16
N ILE A 52 9.72 9.51 6.63
CA ILE A 52 9.44 10.94 6.48
C ILE A 52 10.44 11.75 7.29
N TRP A 53 10.73 11.33 8.52
CA TRP A 53 11.73 11.98 9.37
C TRP A 53 13.12 11.93 8.75
N ASP A 54 13.54 10.76 8.26
CA ASP A 54 14.84 10.61 7.58
C ASP A 54 14.98 11.60 6.42
N ILE A 55 13.94 11.74 5.59
CA ILE A 55 13.94 12.70 4.47
C ILE A 55 13.96 14.15 4.97
N PHE A 56 13.20 14.48 6.02
CA PHE A 56 13.11 15.85 6.52
C PHE A 56 14.41 16.30 7.20
N GLU A 57 15.00 15.46 8.05
CA GLU A 57 16.27 15.74 8.71
C GLU A 57 17.44 15.82 7.71
N ASP A 58 17.40 15.01 6.65
CA ASP A 58 18.42 15.04 5.60
C ASP A 58 18.37 16.34 4.77
N ASN A 59 17.16 16.83 4.46
CA ASN A 59 16.97 18.06 3.70
C ASN A 59 17.29 19.33 4.50
N ASP A 60 16.85 19.41 5.76
CA ASP A 60 17.10 20.55 6.63
C ASP A 60 17.11 20.14 8.12
N ASN A 61 18.28 20.23 8.73
CA ASN A 61 18.50 19.97 10.16
C ASN A 61 18.83 21.24 10.96
N ASN A 62 18.51 22.43 10.44
CA ASN A 62 18.86 23.69 11.12
C ASN A 62 17.74 24.76 11.07
N PRO A 63 16.89 24.85 12.11
CA PRO A 63 16.99 24.15 13.39
C PRO A 63 16.60 22.67 13.27
N ASP A 64 17.23 21.86 14.12
CA ASP A 64 16.93 20.43 14.22
C ASP A 64 15.44 20.21 14.50
N LEU A 65 14.81 19.33 13.72
CA LEU A 65 13.40 19.07 13.87
C LEU A 65 13.16 18.22 15.12
N ILE A 66 12.09 18.53 15.86
CA ILE A 66 11.79 17.83 17.11
C ILE A 66 10.93 16.60 16.81
N GLU A 67 11.59 15.47 16.56
CA GLU A 67 10.97 14.16 16.28
C GLU A 67 9.90 13.76 17.33
N ALA A 68 10.13 14.08 18.60
CA ALA A 68 9.20 13.79 19.71
C ALA A 68 7.79 14.42 19.56
N THR A 69 7.62 15.36 18.63
CA THR A 69 6.30 15.92 18.30
C THR A 69 5.53 15.09 17.26
N GLY A 70 6.20 14.18 16.57
CA GLY A 70 5.61 13.27 15.58
C GLY A 70 5.31 13.93 14.24
N ILE A 71 4.82 13.10 13.31
CA ILE A 71 4.35 13.51 11.98
C ILE A 71 2.84 13.69 12.02
N HIS A 72 2.36 14.63 11.22
CA HIS A 72 0.95 14.80 10.91
C HIS A 72 0.65 14.15 9.57
N TYR A 73 -0.43 13.39 9.49
CA TYR A 73 -0.96 12.77 8.27
C TYR A 73 -2.37 13.28 8.01
N ALA A 74 -2.61 13.72 6.79
CA ALA A 74 -3.93 14.05 6.29
C ALA A 74 -4.17 13.30 4.97
N ILE A 75 -5.05 12.30 5.02
CA ILE A 75 -5.43 11.48 3.88
C ILE A 75 -6.81 11.92 3.42
N GLY A 76 -6.90 12.36 2.17
CA GLY A 76 -8.14 12.74 1.52
C GLY A 76 -8.60 11.66 0.56
N LEU A 77 -9.89 11.33 0.56
CA LEU A 77 -10.50 10.46 -0.43
C LEU A 77 -11.71 11.15 -1.03
N THR A 78 -11.70 11.34 -2.35
CA THR A 78 -12.82 11.93 -3.09
C THR A 78 -13.52 10.86 -3.93
N ALA A 79 -14.80 10.62 -3.66
CA ALA A 79 -15.60 9.68 -4.44
C ALA A 79 -16.04 10.29 -5.78
N SER A 80 -15.79 9.60 -6.89
CA SER A 80 -16.20 10.06 -8.22
C SER A 80 -17.60 9.61 -8.62
N THR A 81 -18.19 8.69 -7.87
CA THR A 81 -19.51 8.09 -8.13
C THR A 81 -20.29 7.89 -6.84
N ASP A 82 -21.62 7.85 -6.95
CA ASP A 82 -22.50 7.54 -5.82
C ASP A 82 -22.35 6.09 -5.35
N ASN A 83 -22.65 5.85 -4.07
CA ASN A 83 -22.59 4.54 -3.43
C ASN A 83 -21.19 3.91 -3.47
N THR A 84 -20.15 4.75 -3.39
CA THR A 84 -18.77 4.29 -3.24
C THR A 84 -18.57 3.84 -1.80
N ASN A 85 -18.16 2.59 -1.59
CA ASN A 85 -17.84 2.05 -0.27
C ASN A 85 -16.34 2.06 -0.08
N ILE A 86 -15.90 2.51 1.08
CA ILE A 86 -14.50 2.62 1.47
C ILE A 86 -14.29 1.73 2.68
N PHE A 87 -13.28 0.87 2.63
CA PHE A 87 -12.85 0.03 3.72
C PHE A 87 -11.43 0.43 4.08
N TYR A 88 -11.21 0.80 5.34
CA TYR A 88 -9.92 1.23 5.85
C TYR A 88 -9.41 0.14 6.80
N ASP A 89 -8.19 -0.33 6.53
CA ASP A 89 -7.50 -1.45 7.20
C ASP A 89 -6.21 -0.86 7.76
N HIS A 90 -6.19 -0.67 9.07
CA HIS A 90 -5.08 -0.09 9.82
C HIS A 90 -3.95 -1.10 9.91
N TRP A 91 -2.72 -0.64 9.81
CA TRP A 91 -1.59 -1.56 9.78
C TRP A 91 -1.19 -2.08 11.18
N GLU A 92 -1.59 -1.41 12.27
CA GLU A 92 -1.08 -1.68 13.61
C GLU A 92 -1.48 -3.03 14.18
N ASP A 93 -2.64 -3.57 13.80
CA ASP A 93 -3.13 -4.89 14.21
C ASP A 93 -2.99 -5.97 13.14
N GLY A 94 -2.60 -5.60 11.92
CA GLY A 94 -2.30 -6.52 10.84
C GLY A 94 -2.92 -6.04 9.54
N TYR A 95 -3.27 -6.99 8.67
CA TYR A 95 -4.07 -6.69 7.50
C TYR A 95 -5.13 -7.77 7.39
N ASP A 96 -6.33 -7.46 7.87
CA ASP A 96 -7.36 -8.47 8.12
C ASP A 96 -8.53 -8.38 7.13
N PHE A 97 -8.54 -7.37 6.25
CA PHE A 97 -9.60 -7.22 5.26
C PHE A 97 -9.62 -8.33 4.20
N ASP A 98 -10.72 -9.08 4.18
CA ASP A 98 -11.04 -10.05 3.13
C ASP A 98 -11.81 -9.36 2.00
N THR A 99 -11.10 -9.15 0.88
CA THR A 99 -11.67 -8.55 -0.35
C THR A 99 -12.73 -9.40 -1.05
N THR A 100 -12.89 -10.68 -0.68
CA THR A 100 -13.89 -11.59 -1.24
C THR A 100 -15.28 -11.34 -0.66
N ASP A 101 -15.33 -11.27 0.67
CA ASP A 101 -16.57 -11.13 1.43
C ASP A 101 -16.79 -9.69 1.92
N LEU A 102 -15.80 -8.80 1.71
CA LEU A 102 -15.79 -7.40 2.13
C LEU A 102 -15.96 -7.25 3.66
N THR A 103 -15.21 -8.05 4.41
CA THR A 103 -15.25 -8.10 5.87
C THR A 103 -13.86 -8.04 6.47
N GLY A 104 -13.75 -7.62 7.74
CA GLY A 104 -12.47 -7.60 8.47
C GLY A 104 -11.68 -6.30 8.34
N ALA A 105 -12.25 -5.26 7.71
CA ALA A 105 -11.70 -3.92 7.79
C ALA A 105 -12.07 -3.30 9.14
N ASP A 106 -11.19 -2.46 9.65
CA ASP A 106 -11.37 -1.79 10.94
C ASP A 106 -12.42 -0.70 10.85
N GLU A 107 -12.45 0.00 9.71
CA GLU A 107 -13.41 1.07 9.47
C GLU A 107 -14.06 0.96 8.10
N THR A 108 -15.32 1.39 8.01
CA THR A 108 -16.08 1.35 6.76
C THR A 108 -16.88 2.63 6.59
N TYR A 109 -16.84 3.17 5.38
CA TYR A 109 -17.52 4.40 4.99
C TYR A 109 -18.28 4.22 3.69
N ALA A 110 -19.31 5.04 3.51
CA ALA A 110 -19.99 5.20 2.25
C ALA A 110 -19.90 6.67 1.84
N ALA A 111 -19.61 6.92 0.57
CA ALA A 111 -19.48 8.26 0.02
C ALA A 111 -20.32 8.41 -1.26
N SER A 112 -20.89 9.60 -1.41
CA SER A 112 -21.61 10.02 -2.63
C SER A 112 -20.67 10.74 -3.60
N GLN A 113 -21.10 10.92 -4.85
CA GLN A 113 -20.29 11.65 -5.83
C GLN A 113 -19.90 13.04 -5.33
N GLY A 114 -18.60 13.35 -5.39
CA GLY A 114 -18.04 14.63 -4.97
C GLY A 114 -17.85 14.79 -3.46
N GLU A 115 -18.26 13.78 -2.67
CA GLU A 115 -17.99 13.76 -1.23
C GLU A 115 -16.50 13.50 -0.97
N VAL A 116 -15.97 14.22 0.01
CA VAL A 116 -14.58 14.11 0.45
C VAL A 116 -14.58 13.56 1.86
N LEU A 117 -13.96 12.40 2.04
CA LEU A 117 -13.64 11.84 3.34
C LEU A 117 -12.22 12.26 3.72
N THR A 118 -12.04 12.78 4.93
CA THR A 118 -10.72 13.14 5.46
C THR A 118 -10.41 12.26 6.65
N PHE A 119 -9.28 11.56 6.57
CA PHE A 119 -8.71 10.76 7.64
C PHE A 119 -7.47 11.50 8.13
N GLU A 120 -7.47 11.97 9.36
CA GLU A 120 -6.44 12.88 9.86
C GLU A 120 -5.86 12.34 11.15
N SER A 121 -4.53 12.31 11.25
CA SER A 121 -3.80 11.93 12.45
C SER A 121 -2.70 12.90 12.75
N SER A 122 -2.59 13.24 14.02
CA SER A 122 -1.61 14.18 14.54
C SER A 122 -0.77 13.50 15.61
N ASN A 123 0.51 13.90 15.69
CA ASN A 123 1.51 13.30 16.57
C ASN A 123 1.73 11.81 16.33
N VAL A 124 1.74 11.37 15.07
CA VAL A 124 2.10 10.00 14.70
C VAL A 124 3.58 9.77 15.06
N PRO A 125 3.91 8.77 15.90
CA PRO A 125 5.31 8.46 16.24
C PRO A 125 6.02 7.79 15.06
N ASN A 126 7.35 7.71 15.09
CA ASN A 126 8.13 7.09 14.00
C ASN A 126 7.76 5.65 13.67
N ASN A 127 7.34 4.88 14.68
CA ASN A 127 6.92 3.50 14.50
C ASN A 127 5.77 3.18 15.45
N PRO A 128 4.51 3.38 15.02
CA PRO A 128 3.36 3.04 15.84
C PRO A 128 3.13 1.53 16.01
N ARG A 129 3.93 0.63 15.38
CA ARG A 129 3.71 -0.81 15.53
C ARG A 129 3.76 -1.24 16.98
N GLY A 130 2.74 -1.97 17.42
CA GLY A 130 2.67 -2.50 18.79
C GLY A 130 2.34 -1.44 19.85
N THR A 131 2.03 -0.21 19.43
CA THR A 131 1.30 0.72 20.27
C THR A 131 -0.19 0.36 20.20
N THR A 132 -0.93 0.52 21.28
CA THR A 132 -2.39 0.32 21.24
C THR A 132 -3.01 1.33 20.27
N LEU A 133 -4.13 0.97 19.63
CA LEU A 133 -5.10 1.79 18.85
C LEU A 133 -5.27 3.28 19.27
N ALA A 134 -4.88 3.66 20.50
CA ALA A 134 -4.91 5.01 21.05
C ALA A 134 -3.59 5.82 20.92
N ALA A 135 -2.61 5.40 20.12
CA ALA A 135 -1.29 6.04 20.06
C ALA A 135 -1.30 7.45 19.45
N CYS A 136 -2.19 7.70 18.49
CA CYS A 136 -2.35 9.00 17.85
C CYS A 136 -3.43 9.81 18.56
N SER A 137 -3.01 10.53 19.62
CA SER A 137 -3.91 11.30 20.49
C SER A 137 -4.82 12.33 19.80
N GLY A 138 -4.51 12.72 18.56
CA GLY A 138 -5.37 13.58 17.75
C GLY A 138 -5.68 12.97 16.39
N SER A 139 -5.96 11.66 16.34
CA SER A 139 -6.60 11.04 15.18
C SER A 139 -8.10 11.30 15.17
N SER A 140 -8.63 11.69 14.01
CA SER A 140 -10.06 11.85 13.76
C SER A 140 -10.46 11.25 12.42
N ASN A 141 -11.51 10.43 12.46
CA ASN A 141 -12.09 9.85 11.28
C ASN A 141 -13.00 10.83 10.52
N PRO A 142 -13.49 10.49 9.31
CA PRO A 142 -14.36 11.36 8.52
C PRO A 142 -15.66 11.79 9.22
N ASN A 143 -16.11 11.06 10.24
CA ASN A 143 -17.28 11.42 11.06
C ASN A 143 -16.92 12.33 12.25
N GLY A 144 -15.66 12.75 12.38
CA GLY A 144 -15.15 13.57 13.47
C GLY A 144 -15.00 12.84 14.81
N SER A 145 -15.01 11.50 14.79
CA SER A 145 -14.79 10.67 15.99
C SER A 145 -13.31 10.31 16.11
N THR A 146 -12.81 10.19 17.34
CA THR A 146 -11.47 9.65 17.58
C THR A 146 -11.33 8.26 16.99
N SER A 147 -10.22 8.01 16.32
CA SER A 147 -9.91 6.72 15.70
C SER A 147 -8.47 6.29 15.96
N ASN A 148 -8.08 5.18 15.32
CA ASN A 148 -6.71 4.70 15.27
C ASN A 148 -5.84 5.65 14.46
N CYS A 149 -4.53 5.45 14.49
CA CYS A 149 -3.60 6.23 13.68
C CYS A 149 -3.93 6.06 12.20
N TYR A 150 -4.01 7.16 11.47
CA TYR A 150 -4.03 7.17 10.02
C TYR A 150 -2.63 7.54 9.58
N ASP A 151 -1.86 6.59 9.08
CA ASP A 151 -0.44 6.81 8.78
C ASP A 151 0.07 5.94 7.63
N GLY A 152 1.39 5.98 7.41
CA GLY A 152 2.01 5.14 6.42
C GLY A 152 1.82 3.66 6.75
N ARG A 153 1.80 2.82 5.70
CA ARG A 153 1.53 1.37 5.71
C ARG A 153 0.05 0.99 5.74
N ASP A 154 -0.85 1.88 6.13
CA ASP A 154 -2.29 1.67 6.06
C ASP A 154 -2.79 1.29 4.65
N ARG A 155 -3.94 0.61 4.61
CA ARG A 155 -4.58 0.18 3.35
C ARG A 155 -5.99 0.72 3.23
N ILE A 156 -6.31 1.15 2.01
CA ILE A 156 -7.64 1.60 1.65
C ILE A 156 -8.16 0.76 0.49
N TYR A 157 -9.37 0.25 0.63
CA TYR A 157 -10.09 -0.42 -0.43
C TYR A 157 -11.33 0.37 -0.80
N VAL A 158 -11.55 0.52 -2.10
CA VAL A 158 -12.67 1.27 -2.65
C VAL A 158 -13.47 0.34 -3.55
N VAL A 159 -14.77 0.20 -3.29
CA VAL A 159 -15.70 -0.66 -4.03
C VAL A 159 -16.91 0.15 -4.51
N GLY A 160 -17.35 -0.13 -5.73
CA GLY A 160 -18.57 0.48 -6.29
C GLY A 160 -18.32 1.81 -6.99
N GLY A 161 -17.06 2.20 -7.19
CA GLY A 161 -16.71 3.48 -7.79
C GLY A 161 -15.22 3.71 -8.00
N VAL A 162 -14.89 4.78 -8.71
CA VAL A 162 -13.54 5.34 -8.75
C VAL A 162 -13.42 6.36 -7.62
N ALA A 163 -12.30 6.35 -6.90
CA ALA A 163 -11.96 7.40 -5.97
C ALA A 163 -10.53 7.90 -6.24
N THR A 164 -10.31 9.17 -5.95
CA THR A 164 -8.97 9.76 -5.88
C THR A 164 -8.56 9.79 -4.42
N VAL A 165 -7.34 9.34 -4.14
CA VAL A 165 -6.75 9.36 -2.80
C VAL A 165 -5.57 10.30 -2.82
N THR A 166 -5.46 11.17 -1.82
CA THR A 166 -4.34 12.11 -1.64
C THR A 166 -3.77 11.97 -0.25
N LEU A 167 -2.47 12.09 -0.12
CA LEU A 167 -1.76 12.16 1.15
C LEU A 167 -1.14 13.56 1.29
N ALA A 168 -1.19 14.12 2.49
CA ALA A 168 -0.35 15.24 2.89
C ALA A 168 0.28 14.93 4.25
N VAL A 169 1.57 15.25 4.40
CA VAL A 169 2.34 14.97 5.61
C VAL A 169 3.24 16.15 5.99
N TRP A 170 3.41 16.40 7.29
CA TRP A 170 4.31 17.44 7.81
C TRP A 170 4.74 17.18 9.25
N PRO A 171 5.88 17.74 9.71
CA PRO A 171 6.29 17.69 11.11
C PRO A 171 5.36 18.52 12.00
N GLN A 172 5.02 18.02 13.18
CA GLN A 172 4.20 18.77 14.13
C GLN A 172 4.93 19.98 14.74
N SER A 173 6.25 19.91 14.84
CA SER A 173 7.12 20.94 15.42
C SER A 173 7.08 22.28 14.66
N ILE A 174 7.02 22.22 13.32
CA ILE A 174 7.08 23.40 12.42
C ILE A 174 5.87 23.52 11.50
N GLY A 175 4.95 22.55 11.55
CA GLY A 175 3.73 22.55 10.74
C GLY A 175 4.03 22.45 9.25
N THR A 176 3.13 23.02 8.45
CA THR A 176 3.19 22.97 6.98
C THR A 176 4.28 23.85 6.34
N VAL A 177 5.18 24.45 7.15
CA VAL A 177 6.40 25.08 6.64
C VAL A 177 7.22 24.07 5.85
N TYR A 178 7.16 22.81 6.27
CA TYR A 178 7.81 21.72 5.58
C TYR A 178 6.85 20.54 5.44
N ALA A 179 6.46 20.23 4.21
CA ALA A 179 5.38 19.29 3.94
C ALA A 179 5.55 18.60 2.59
N PHE A 180 5.04 17.38 2.51
CA PHE A 180 4.83 16.67 1.25
C PHE A 180 3.36 16.46 0.99
N SER A 181 2.98 16.40 -0.29
CA SER A 181 1.65 15.94 -0.69
C SER A 181 1.70 15.21 -2.02
N PHE A 182 0.92 14.13 -2.10
CA PHE A 182 0.91 13.21 -3.23
C PHE A 182 -0.52 12.81 -3.58
N GLU A 183 -0.76 12.59 -4.87
CA GLU A 183 -1.87 11.74 -5.32
C GLU A 183 -1.41 10.28 -5.25
N LEU A 184 -2.22 9.43 -4.64
CA LEU A 184 -1.96 8.00 -4.53
C LEU A 184 -2.71 7.26 -5.63
N TYR A 185 -1.97 6.43 -6.36
CA TYR A 185 -2.54 5.53 -7.37
C TYR A 185 -2.89 4.18 -6.74
N PRO A 186 -3.92 3.48 -7.27
CA PRO A 186 -4.21 2.12 -6.88
C PRO A 186 -2.98 1.22 -7.06
N THR A 187 -2.90 0.09 -6.36
CA THR A 187 -1.75 -0.85 -6.36
C THR A 187 -1.62 -1.67 -7.64
N LYS A 188 -2.74 -1.96 -8.30
CA LYS A 188 -2.80 -2.82 -9.50
C LYS A 188 -1.83 -2.47 -10.66
N PRO A 189 -1.52 -1.20 -10.97
CA PRO A 189 -0.55 -0.81 -11.99
C PRO A 189 0.90 -0.68 -11.47
N TYR A 190 1.18 -0.98 -10.19
CA TYR A 190 2.54 -0.86 -9.65
C TYR A 190 3.51 -1.74 -10.44
N GLN A 191 4.70 -1.18 -10.68
CA GLN A 191 5.75 -1.85 -11.43
C GLN A 191 6.79 -2.39 -10.46
N THR A 192 7.43 -3.49 -10.84
CA THR A 192 8.56 -4.07 -10.10
C THR A 192 9.92 -3.54 -10.58
N SER A 193 9.92 -2.61 -11.55
CA SER A 193 11.09 -1.95 -12.08
C SER A 193 10.74 -0.54 -12.49
N TYR A 194 11.59 0.42 -12.13
CA TYR A 194 11.46 1.82 -12.46
C TYR A 194 12.85 2.41 -12.69
N ILE A 195 12.97 3.28 -13.69
CA ILE A 195 14.19 4.07 -13.91
C ILE A 195 13.89 5.47 -13.40
N ILE A 196 14.61 5.91 -12.38
CA ILE A 196 14.49 7.26 -11.85
C ILE A 196 15.06 8.23 -12.89
N PRO A 197 14.25 9.12 -13.49
CA PRO A 197 14.69 9.94 -14.62
C PRO A 197 15.43 11.22 -14.20
N VAL A 198 15.51 11.46 -12.89
CA VAL A 198 16.11 12.64 -12.25
C VAL A 198 16.96 12.19 -11.07
N GLY A 199 17.96 12.99 -10.73
CA GLY A 199 18.81 12.79 -9.57
C GLY A 199 19.40 14.14 -9.15
N GLU A 200 20.28 14.11 -8.17
CA GLU A 200 21.06 15.28 -7.77
C GLU A 200 22.10 15.63 -8.85
N ASP A 201 22.60 16.86 -8.86
CA ASP A 201 23.70 17.32 -9.73
C ASP A 201 23.47 17.18 -11.26
N MET A 202 22.22 17.23 -11.74
CA MET A 202 21.88 16.95 -13.15
C MET A 202 22.48 17.94 -14.18
N ALA A 203 23.00 19.09 -13.75
CA ALA A 203 23.80 19.97 -14.59
C ALA A 203 24.73 20.92 -13.77
N PRO A 204 25.93 21.26 -14.27
CA PRO A 204 26.94 22.05 -13.55
C PRO A 204 26.58 23.52 -13.29
N SER A 205 25.38 23.95 -13.68
CA SER A 205 24.92 25.35 -13.61
C SER A 205 23.44 25.46 -13.28
N TYR A 206 22.84 24.37 -12.79
CA TYR A 206 21.48 24.36 -12.26
C TYR A 206 21.59 23.89 -10.81
N ASP A 207 21.29 24.79 -9.87
CA ASP A 207 21.11 24.48 -8.45
C ASP A 207 19.68 23.93 -8.20
N ASP A 208 19.06 23.35 -9.25
CA ASP A 208 17.74 22.75 -9.15
C ASP A 208 17.94 21.27 -8.73
N PHE A 209 17.20 20.82 -7.72
CA PHE A 209 17.26 19.47 -7.13
C PHE A 209 18.52 19.17 -6.31
N ASP A 210 18.80 20.03 -5.32
CA ASP A 210 19.89 19.80 -4.33
C ASP A 210 19.74 18.45 -3.60
N ASN A 211 18.49 18.06 -3.31
CA ASN A 211 18.17 16.77 -2.71
C ASN A 211 17.07 16.08 -3.53
N VAL A 212 17.28 14.81 -3.87
CA VAL A 212 16.28 13.96 -4.52
C VAL A 212 16.05 12.74 -3.65
N TYR A 213 14.78 12.32 -3.54
CA TYR A 213 14.39 11.13 -2.80
C TYR A 213 13.49 10.25 -3.64
N VAL A 214 13.65 8.93 -3.48
CA VAL A 214 12.72 7.93 -3.98
C VAL A 214 12.14 7.18 -2.80
N THR A 215 10.83 6.97 -2.82
CA THR A 215 10.14 6.12 -1.85
C THR A 215 9.60 4.90 -2.59
N VAL A 216 9.92 3.72 -2.08
CA VAL A 216 9.51 2.43 -2.62
C VAL A 216 8.59 1.76 -1.62
N GLN A 217 7.52 1.15 -2.12
CA GLN A 217 6.47 0.53 -1.31
C GLN A 217 6.27 -0.92 -1.74
N ALA A 218 6.39 -1.86 -0.81
CA ALA A 218 6.10 -3.26 -1.05
C ALA A 218 4.62 -3.58 -0.80
N THR A 219 4.02 -4.39 -1.69
CA THR A 219 2.63 -4.87 -1.57
C THR A 219 2.56 -6.33 -1.10
N GLU A 220 3.69 -7.01 -1.01
CA GLU A 220 3.82 -8.41 -0.58
C GLU A 220 5.00 -8.57 0.36
N ASP A 221 4.90 -9.53 1.30
CA ASP A 221 5.98 -9.87 2.23
C ASP A 221 7.19 -10.44 1.50
N GLY A 222 8.38 -10.12 1.99
CA GLY A 222 9.63 -10.65 1.44
C GLY A 222 10.01 -10.03 0.08
N THR A 223 9.46 -8.86 -0.25
CA THR A 223 9.82 -8.14 -1.47
C THR A 223 11.27 -7.69 -1.37
N THR A 224 12.12 -8.16 -2.27
CA THR A 224 13.53 -7.75 -2.30
C THR A 224 13.66 -6.46 -3.10
N LEU A 225 14.14 -5.40 -2.46
CA LEU A 225 14.47 -4.14 -3.11
C LEU A 225 15.94 -4.14 -3.53
N GLN A 226 16.15 -3.81 -4.80
CA GLN A 226 17.45 -3.46 -5.37
C GLN A 226 17.27 -2.13 -6.08
N ILE A 227 18.06 -1.15 -5.64
CA ILE A 227 18.29 0.08 -6.40
C ILE A 227 19.66 -0.14 -7.07
N ASP A 228 19.91 0.40 -8.27
CA ASP A 228 21.21 0.28 -8.98
C ASP A 228 21.65 1.59 -9.69
N ASP A 229 22.89 2.05 -9.47
CA ASP A 229 23.48 3.20 -10.18
C ASP A 229 23.82 2.74 -11.61
N PRO A 230 23.19 3.32 -12.65
CA PRO A 230 23.45 2.93 -14.03
C PRO A 230 24.91 3.16 -14.47
N GLY A 231 25.66 4.02 -13.77
CA GLY A 231 27.08 4.29 -14.03
C GLY A 231 28.06 3.32 -13.34
N THR A 232 27.66 2.69 -12.24
CA THR A 232 28.53 1.87 -11.39
C THR A 232 27.77 0.67 -10.80
N GLY A 233 27.66 -0.42 -11.56
CA GLY A 233 26.91 -1.60 -11.11
C GLY A 233 27.39 -2.15 -9.76
N GLY A 234 26.46 -2.36 -8.83
CA GLY A 234 26.70 -2.99 -7.53
C GLY A 234 27.15 -2.06 -6.40
N ILE A 235 27.06 -0.73 -6.56
CA ILE A 235 27.24 0.24 -5.47
C ILE A 235 26.02 1.15 -5.40
N GLU A 236 25.33 1.06 -4.28
CA GLU A 236 24.09 1.78 -3.98
C GLU A 236 24.13 2.23 -2.53
N ILE A 237 23.59 3.41 -2.23
CA ILE A 237 23.78 4.10 -0.96
C ILE A 237 22.40 4.54 -0.46
N ASP A 238 22.01 4.05 0.73
CA ASP A 238 20.82 4.46 1.49
C ASP A 238 20.94 5.93 1.93
N ILE A 239 19.87 6.57 2.42
CA ILE A 239 19.92 7.89 3.07
C ILE A 239 20.98 7.91 4.19
N ASP A 240 21.16 6.78 4.89
CA ASP A 240 22.15 6.61 5.95
C ASP A 240 23.59 6.30 5.47
N GLY A 241 23.77 6.01 4.17
CA GLY A 241 25.06 5.70 3.59
C GLY A 241 25.40 4.21 3.39
N SER A 242 24.47 3.28 3.64
CA SER A 242 24.69 1.83 3.58
C SER A 242 24.30 1.18 2.23
N PRO A 243 24.82 -0.01 1.85
CA PRO A 243 24.42 -0.72 0.63
C PRO A 243 22.94 -1.12 0.63
N VAL A 244 22.16 -0.65 -0.35
CA VAL A 244 20.71 -0.90 -0.41
C VAL A 244 20.38 -2.26 -1.05
N SER A 245 20.45 -3.31 -0.23
CA SER A 245 19.65 -4.51 -0.47
C SER A 245 18.74 -4.71 0.73
N ASP A 246 17.44 -4.46 0.54
CA ASP A 246 16.46 -4.54 1.62
C ASP A 246 15.42 -5.61 1.32
N VAL A 247 14.87 -6.21 2.37
CA VAL A 247 13.75 -7.15 2.29
C VAL A 247 12.57 -6.51 3.00
N LEU A 248 11.61 -6.06 2.20
CA LEU A 248 10.45 -5.33 2.67
C LEU A 248 9.31 -6.30 2.98
N ASP A 249 8.69 -6.08 4.14
CA ASP A 249 7.41 -6.69 4.51
C ASP A 249 6.26 -6.01 3.74
N LYS A 250 5.08 -6.64 3.72
CA LYS A 250 3.88 -6.08 3.11
C LYS A 250 3.51 -4.74 3.74
N GLY A 251 3.29 -3.72 2.89
CA GLY A 251 3.08 -2.36 3.35
C GLY A 251 4.34 -1.70 3.95
N GLY A 252 5.48 -2.39 4.00
CA GLY A 252 6.77 -1.79 4.28
C GLY A 252 7.26 -0.96 3.09
N GLY A 253 7.98 0.11 3.40
CA GLY A 253 8.62 0.95 2.40
C GLY A 253 10.09 1.17 2.69
N HIS A 254 10.79 1.71 1.68
CA HIS A 254 12.17 2.17 1.78
C HIS A 254 12.29 3.58 1.17
N ALA A 255 13.06 4.45 1.78
CA ALA A 255 13.36 5.78 1.25
C ALA A 255 14.86 5.87 0.97
N ALA A 256 15.23 6.29 -0.24
CA ALA A 256 16.63 6.41 -0.65
C ALA A 256 16.88 7.76 -1.33
N SER A 257 18.08 8.30 -1.20
CA SER A 257 18.56 9.43 -2.01
C SER A 257 19.39 8.89 -3.18
N PRO A 258 18.88 8.94 -4.43
CA PRO A 258 19.66 8.58 -5.59
C PRO A 258 20.72 9.66 -5.80
N TYR A 259 21.95 9.36 -5.37
CA TYR A 259 23.18 10.11 -5.63
C TYR A 259 23.63 11.14 -4.57
N LYS A 260 23.71 10.76 -3.29
CA LYS A 260 24.42 11.57 -2.29
C LYS A 260 25.94 11.58 -2.54
N ARG A 261 26.43 12.49 -3.39
CA ARG A 261 27.87 12.80 -3.43
C ARG A 261 28.23 13.42 -2.09
N ARG A 262 28.93 12.68 -1.21
CA ARG A 262 29.56 13.25 -0.01
C ARG A 262 30.50 14.37 -0.44
N TYR A 263 30.02 15.61 -0.46
CA TYR A 263 30.91 16.76 -0.34
C TYR A 263 31.49 16.67 1.07
N ASN A 264 32.71 16.12 1.16
CA ASN A 264 33.56 16.33 2.32
C ASN A 264 33.69 17.85 2.48
N SER A 265 32.95 18.43 3.42
CA SER A 265 33.11 19.82 3.85
C SER A 265 34.41 19.93 4.65
N ASN A 266 35.53 19.90 3.93
CA ASN A 266 36.74 20.59 4.34
C ASN A 266 36.83 21.88 3.53
N SER A 267 36.11 22.90 3.97
CA SER A 267 36.37 24.30 3.64
C SER A 267 35.97 25.20 4.79
#